data_AF-A0A6B9ZBQ0-F1
#
_entry.id   AF-A0A6B9ZBQ0-F1
#
_cell.length_a   1.000
_cell.length_b   1.000
_cell.length_c   1.000
_cell.angle_alpha   90.00
_cell.angle_beta   90.00
_cell.angle_gamma   90.00
#
_symmetry.space_group_name_H-M   'P 1'
#
loop_
_entity.id
_entity.type
_entity.pdbx_description
1 polymer ?
#
loop_
_entity_poly.entity_id
_entity_poly.type
_entity_poly.pdbx_seq_one_letter_code
_entity_poly.pdbx_strand_id
1 'polypeptide(L)'
;MEKTFTRIALNIHRRLALEANPVSIVELADGGYLLNFNKDPHVIRLDKELRQVWKKDLQAHTVDYVNCLITTNPAGNLMAISGHETIRILDGEGNLTWVFPHEGWGNFLGSTCTFSADGKLIWFIVPASSALENDILYVVRMSDHKVQDTWMMEGNQEYSYVIYPTPDEQAVIIEAAAGQDDNVLYRAAFSGGKIVCEVLDEVWDRIVGTFSPDGTEMVTAPHVEGAIQIYSYPDIQEIARLEEDQLFDGRNEYPSQEDNDSLEYVVLHISNKTLLAFTRFGRLMLIERATMQCIGELLPEGCEIRAYDLAGRPTRDPKQIVDYAGEIVTVCVNKQRQLLLTHNSGEVRLYNLPEELF
;
A
#
# COMPACT_ATOMS: atom_id res chain seq x y z
N MET A 1 -32.27 5.08 12.65
CA MET A 1 -32.31 6.29 11.80
C MET A 1 -31.35 5.98 10.67
N GLU A 2 -31.85 5.81 9.45
CA GLU A 2 -31.03 5.47 8.29
C GLU A 2 -29.98 6.58 8.10
N LYS A 3 -28.69 6.24 8.16
CA LYS A 3 -27.65 7.23 7.92
C LYS A 3 -27.68 7.60 6.44
N THR A 4 -27.83 8.88 6.16
CA THR A 4 -27.84 9.39 4.78
C THR A 4 -26.42 9.37 4.22
N PHE A 5 -26.28 8.83 3.01
CA PHE A 5 -25.04 8.89 2.24
C PHE A 5 -24.56 10.34 2.10
N THR A 6 -23.33 10.61 2.54
CA THR A 6 -22.79 11.98 2.62
C THR A 6 -21.65 12.17 1.63
N ARG A 7 -21.72 13.26 0.84
CA ARG A 7 -20.65 13.69 -0.05
C ARG A 7 -19.80 14.76 0.62
N ILE A 8 -18.55 14.46 0.90
CA ILE A 8 -17.64 15.35 1.62
C ILE A 8 -16.63 15.94 0.64
N ALA A 9 -16.79 17.22 0.31
CA ALA A 9 -15.79 17.93 -0.49
C ALA A 9 -14.53 18.19 0.33
N LEU A 10 -13.36 17.85 -0.22
CA LEU A 10 -12.07 18.14 0.38
C LEU A 10 -11.33 19.19 -0.44
N ASN A 11 -10.92 20.29 0.20
CA ASN A 11 -10.10 21.30 -0.47
C ASN A 11 -8.62 20.89 -0.45
N ILE A 12 -7.89 21.23 -1.51
CA ILE A 12 -6.44 20.98 -1.57
C ILE A 12 -5.77 21.74 -0.42
N HIS A 13 -5.14 21.00 0.49
CA HIS A 13 -4.33 21.58 1.56
C HIS A 13 -2.94 21.96 1.05
N ARG A 14 -2.28 21.03 0.34
CA ARG A 14 -0.98 21.23 -0.30
C ARG A 14 -0.92 20.48 -1.62
N ARG A 15 -0.05 20.93 -2.52
CA ARG A 15 0.25 20.24 -3.77
C ARG A 15 1.72 20.39 -4.15
N LEU A 16 2.25 19.37 -4.80
CA LEU A 16 3.57 19.35 -5.39
C LEU A 16 3.45 18.75 -6.80
N ALA A 17 3.86 19.52 -7.80
CA ALA A 17 4.03 19.00 -9.15
C ALA A 17 5.31 18.17 -9.21
N LEU A 18 5.22 17.00 -9.84
CA LEU A 18 6.31 16.06 -10.06
C LEU A 18 6.54 15.90 -11.56
N GLU A 19 7.75 15.52 -11.93
CA GLU A 19 8.07 15.22 -13.34
C GLU A 19 7.53 13.85 -13.79
N ALA A 20 7.26 12.97 -12.82
CA ALA A 20 6.68 11.64 -13.00
C ALA A 20 6.00 11.18 -11.71
N ASN A 21 5.12 10.18 -11.80
CA ASN A 21 4.60 9.54 -10.60
C ASN A 21 5.68 8.74 -9.87
N PRO A 22 5.77 8.87 -8.54
CA PRO A 22 6.71 8.10 -7.76
C PRO A 22 6.30 6.63 -7.74
N VAL A 23 7.29 5.75 -7.65
CA VAL A 23 7.10 4.31 -7.44
C VAL A 23 6.74 4.03 -5.98
N SER A 24 7.31 4.80 -5.05
CA SER A 24 6.96 4.73 -3.63
C SER A 24 6.92 6.12 -3.01
N ILE A 25 5.98 6.29 -2.08
CA ILE A 25 5.85 7.44 -1.19
C ILE A 25 5.82 6.92 0.24
N VAL A 26 6.85 7.25 1.02
CA VAL A 26 6.98 6.80 2.41
C VAL A 26 6.84 7.98 3.34
N GLU A 27 5.86 7.94 4.24
CA GLU A 27 5.73 8.93 5.31
C GLU A 27 6.82 8.74 6.38
N LEU A 28 7.45 9.83 6.80
CA LEU A 28 8.43 9.89 7.87
C LEU A 28 7.76 10.22 9.22
N ALA A 29 8.44 9.90 10.32
CA ALA A 29 7.95 10.20 11.68
C ALA A 29 7.74 11.71 11.95
N ASP A 30 8.44 12.58 11.22
CA ASP A 30 8.31 14.04 11.30
C ASP A 30 7.16 14.59 10.43
N GLY A 31 6.40 13.71 9.76
CA GLY A 31 5.34 14.05 8.80
C GLY A 31 5.86 14.43 7.40
N GLY A 32 7.18 14.37 7.18
CA GLY A 32 7.78 14.48 5.85
C GLY A 32 7.61 13.22 5.01
N TYR A 33 8.20 13.22 3.82
CA TYR A 33 8.05 12.12 2.86
C TYR A 33 9.37 11.79 2.17
N LEU A 34 9.55 10.52 1.81
CA LEU A 34 10.54 10.07 0.83
C LEU A 34 9.84 9.65 -0.46
N LEU A 35 10.38 10.09 -1.60
CA LEU A 35 9.90 9.73 -2.93
C LEU A 35 11.03 9.12 -3.75
N ASN A 36 10.73 8.07 -4.52
CA ASN A 36 11.58 7.58 -5.59
C ASN A 36 10.77 7.26 -6.85
N PHE A 37 11.45 7.12 -7.98
CA PHE A 37 10.81 7.07 -9.30
C PHE A 37 11.40 5.95 -10.16
N ASN A 38 10.62 5.47 -11.13
CA ASN A 38 10.98 4.34 -11.97
C ASN A 38 12.30 4.59 -12.74
N LYS A 39 12.45 5.78 -13.34
CA LYS A 39 13.59 6.11 -14.22
C LYS A 39 14.60 7.08 -13.62
N ASP A 40 14.38 7.58 -12.40
CA ASP A 40 15.29 8.52 -11.73
C ASP A 40 15.99 7.79 -10.57
N PRO A 41 17.34 7.66 -10.56
CA PRO A 41 18.06 7.01 -9.47
C PRO A 41 18.01 7.80 -8.15
N HIS A 42 17.54 9.05 -8.18
CA HIS A 42 17.50 9.90 -7.01
C HIS A 42 16.29 9.62 -6.11
N VAL A 43 16.52 9.80 -4.80
CA VAL A 43 15.47 9.90 -3.80
C VAL A 43 15.31 11.36 -3.41
N ILE A 44 14.06 11.79 -3.24
CA ILE A 44 13.71 13.13 -2.78
C ILE A 44 13.15 13.03 -1.36
N ARG A 45 13.70 13.80 -0.42
CA ARG A 45 13.09 14.03 0.89
C ARG A 45 12.31 15.34 0.86
N LEU A 46 11.05 15.26 1.28
CA LEU A 46 10.16 16.38 1.50
C LEU A 46 9.92 16.60 2.99
N ASP A 47 9.67 17.83 3.39
CA ASP A 47 9.09 18.12 4.71
C ASP A 47 7.56 17.95 4.69
N LYS A 48 6.92 18.11 5.85
CA LYS A 48 5.45 18.02 6.01
C LYS A 48 4.65 19.05 5.19
N GLU A 49 5.31 20.07 4.65
CA GLU A 49 4.71 21.09 3.78
C GLU A 49 4.96 20.80 2.29
N LEU A 50 5.45 19.59 1.97
CA LEU A 50 5.88 19.14 0.64
C LEU A 50 7.04 19.94 0.03
N ARG A 51 7.86 20.60 0.86
CA ARG A 51 9.05 21.32 0.38
C ARG A 51 10.24 20.37 0.35
N GLN A 52 11.00 20.41 -0.74
CA GLN A 52 12.22 19.60 -0.87
C GLN A 52 13.25 20.00 0.20
N VAL A 53 13.63 19.02 1.03
CA VAL A 53 14.73 19.12 2.00
C VAL A 53 16.04 18.75 1.32
N TRP A 54 16.07 17.62 0.62
CA TRP A 54 17.22 17.19 -0.18
C TRP A 54 16.79 16.28 -1.34
N LYS A 55 17.67 16.14 -2.34
CA LYS A 55 17.61 15.16 -3.43
C LYS A 55 18.99 14.51 -3.53
N LYS A 56 19.06 13.18 -3.47
CA LYS A 56 20.33 12.43 -3.49
C LYS A 56 20.25 11.25 -4.43
N ASP A 57 21.30 11.01 -5.20
CA ASP A 57 21.44 9.79 -5.98
C ASP A 57 21.71 8.63 -5.02
N LEU A 58 20.67 7.83 -4.77
CA LEU A 58 20.76 6.62 -3.96
C LEU A 58 20.58 5.39 -4.83
N GLN A 59 20.71 5.50 -6.16
CA GLN A 59 20.46 4.41 -7.11
C GLN A 59 19.14 3.68 -6.81
N ALA A 60 18.06 4.43 -6.58
CA ALA A 60 16.75 3.92 -6.17
C ALA A 60 15.74 3.90 -7.32
N HIS A 61 16.20 3.50 -8.51
CA HIS A 61 15.40 3.37 -9.72
C HIS A 61 15.07 1.90 -10.00
N THR A 62 14.04 1.68 -10.80
CA THR A 62 13.65 0.36 -11.29
C THR A 62 14.72 -0.18 -12.25
N VAL A 63 15.11 -1.44 -12.06
CA VAL A 63 16.05 -2.15 -12.94
C VAL A 63 15.35 -3.42 -13.39
N ASP A 64 15.38 -3.74 -14.69
CA ASP A 64 14.76 -4.95 -15.25
C ASP A 64 13.30 -5.17 -14.82
N TYR A 65 12.53 -4.07 -14.79
CA TYR A 65 11.13 -4.04 -14.34
C TYR A 65 10.89 -4.41 -12.86
N VAL A 66 11.97 -4.56 -12.08
CA VAL A 66 11.93 -4.75 -10.63
C VAL A 66 11.97 -3.39 -9.95
N ASN A 67 10.85 -3.02 -9.32
CA ASN A 67 10.73 -1.75 -8.63
C ASN A 67 11.66 -1.70 -7.43
N CYS A 68 12.37 -0.58 -7.29
CA CYS A 68 13.14 -0.30 -6.08
C CYS A 68 12.20 0.35 -5.05
N LEU A 69 12.05 -0.27 -3.89
CA LEU A 69 11.07 0.14 -2.88
C LEU A 69 11.78 0.63 -1.62
N ILE A 70 11.27 1.73 -1.07
CA ILE A 70 11.81 2.39 0.12
C ILE A 70 10.88 2.12 1.29
N THR A 71 11.44 1.92 2.48
CA THR A 71 10.72 1.97 3.76
C THR A 71 11.53 2.77 4.78
N THR A 72 10.90 3.16 5.89
CA THR A 72 11.56 3.83 7.01
C THR A 72 11.23 3.12 8.31
N ASN A 73 12.15 3.19 9.27
CA ASN A 73 11.84 2.68 10.59
C ASN A 73 10.84 3.61 11.32
N PRO A 74 10.15 3.12 12.36
CA PRO A 74 9.13 3.91 13.06
C PRO A 74 9.62 5.27 13.60
N ALA A 75 10.91 5.38 13.95
CA ALA A 75 11.52 6.61 14.43
C ALA A 75 11.93 7.59 13.31
N GLY A 76 11.88 7.17 12.05
CA GLY A 76 12.22 8.00 10.88
C GLY A 76 13.70 8.34 10.73
N ASN A 77 14.59 7.66 11.47
CA ASN A 77 16.04 7.93 11.46
C ASN A 77 16.84 6.92 10.64
N LEU A 78 16.20 5.84 10.20
CA LEU A 78 16.76 4.86 9.25
C LEU A 78 15.79 4.70 8.08
N MET A 79 16.36 4.45 6.90
CA MET A 79 15.62 4.02 5.72
C MET A 79 16.24 2.75 5.16
N ALA A 80 15.40 1.90 4.58
CA ALA A 80 15.83 0.73 3.86
C ALA A 80 15.38 0.82 2.41
N ILE A 81 16.24 0.36 1.51
CA ILE A 81 15.97 0.29 0.08
C ILE A 81 16.10 -1.17 -0.33
N SER A 82 15.00 -1.75 -0.80
CA SER A 82 15.00 -3.05 -1.47
C SER A 82 15.14 -2.82 -2.98
N GLY A 83 16.21 -3.35 -3.57
CA GLY A 83 16.51 -3.20 -4.99
C GLY A 83 16.70 -4.54 -5.69
N HIS A 84 17.06 -4.48 -6.98
CA HIS A 84 17.20 -5.65 -7.83
C HIS A 84 18.22 -6.68 -7.28
N GLU A 85 19.37 -6.24 -6.75
CA GLU A 85 20.48 -7.12 -6.29
C GLU A 85 20.94 -6.81 -4.86
N THR A 86 20.32 -5.86 -4.18
CA THR A 86 20.75 -5.45 -2.84
C THR A 86 19.60 -5.01 -1.96
N ILE A 87 19.73 -5.30 -0.67
CA ILE A 87 19.06 -4.56 0.41
C ILE A 87 20.07 -3.58 0.99
N ARG A 88 19.67 -2.31 1.16
CA ARG A 88 20.55 -1.25 1.66
C ARG A 88 19.89 -0.52 2.82
N ILE A 89 20.67 -0.22 3.86
CA ILE A 89 20.22 0.58 5.00
C ILE A 89 21.00 1.89 5.01
N LEU A 90 20.27 2.99 5.13
CA LEU A 90 20.82 4.33 5.18
C LEU A 90 20.33 5.05 6.45
N ASP A 91 21.10 6.03 6.91
CA ASP A 91 20.64 6.96 7.93
C ASP A 91 19.60 7.95 7.37
N GLY A 92 18.98 8.76 8.23
CA GLY A 92 17.97 9.77 7.84
C GLY A 92 18.50 10.88 6.93
N GLU A 93 19.83 10.99 6.79
CA GLU A 93 20.47 11.89 5.84
C GLU A 93 20.78 11.19 4.51
N GLY A 94 20.46 9.90 4.36
CA GLY A 94 20.70 9.13 3.13
C GLY A 94 22.15 8.67 2.98
N ASN A 95 22.92 8.57 4.06
CA ASN A 95 24.25 7.97 4.01
C ASN A 95 24.14 6.45 4.22
N LEU A 96 24.82 5.68 3.37
CA LEU A 96 24.82 4.23 3.44
C LEU A 96 25.50 3.72 4.73
N THR A 97 24.82 2.85 5.46
CA THR A 97 25.30 2.25 6.72
C THR A 97 25.50 0.74 6.64
N TRP A 98 24.73 0.06 5.78
CA TRP A 98 24.83 -1.39 5.57
C TRP A 98 24.29 -1.81 4.20
N VAL A 99 24.84 -2.90 3.66
CA VAL A 99 24.44 -3.51 2.38
C VAL A 99 24.38 -5.02 2.55
N PHE A 100 23.33 -5.64 2.03
CA PHE A 100 23.18 -7.07 1.86
C PHE A 100 23.03 -7.40 0.38
N PRO A 101 24.06 -8.00 -0.27
CA PRO A 101 23.97 -8.41 -1.66
C PRO A 101 23.18 -9.73 -1.82
N HIS A 102 22.44 -9.87 -2.91
CA HIS A 102 21.78 -11.11 -3.33
C HIS A 102 21.79 -11.21 -4.88
N GLU A 103 21.41 -12.37 -5.43
CA GLU A 103 21.21 -12.50 -6.88
C GLU A 103 20.05 -11.61 -7.35
N GLY A 104 20.04 -11.24 -8.63
CA GLY A 104 19.00 -10.39 -9.22
C GLY A 104 17.62 -11.04 -9.20
N TRP A 105 16.59 -10.25 -8.89
CA TRP A 105 15.20 -10.67 -9.09
C TRP A 105 14.88 -10.83 -10.58
N GLY A 106 14.09 -11.84 -10.93
CA GLY A 106 13.48 -11.94 -12.25
C GLY A 106 12.57 -10.74 -12.57
N ASN A 107 12.35 -10.49 -13.86
CA ASN A 107 11.53 -9.36 -14.32
C ASN A 107 10.14 -9.35 -13.68
N PHE A 108 9.66 -8.16 -13.29
CA PHE A 108 8.35 -7.93 -12.66
C PHE A 108 8.16 -8.53 -11.27
N LEU A 109 9.18 -9.20 -10.74
CA LEU A 109 9.19 -9.69 -9.36
C LEU A 109 9.84 -8.67 -8.44
N GLY A 110 10.05 -9.05 -7.19
CA GLY A 110 10.71 -8.22 -6.21
C GLY A 110 10.19 -8.50 -4.81
N SER A 111 10.78 -7.81 -3.84
CA SER A 111 10.26 -7.78 -2.49
C SER A 111 10.40 -6.39 -1.89
N THR A 112 9.42 -5.94 -1.12
CA THR A 112 9.65 -4.84 -0.16
C THR A 112 10.56 -5.32 0.98
N CYS A 113 11.03 -4.37 1.80
CA CYS A 113 11.54 -4.68 3.13
C CYS A 113 10.75 -3.86 4.15
N THR A 114 10.69 -4.32 5.40
CA THR A 114 9.98 -3.60 6.46
C THR A 114 10.69 -3.70 7.80
N PHE A 115 10.63 -2.62 8.56
CA PHE A 115 11.11 -2.61 9.94
C PHE A 115 10.01 -3.13 10.88
N SER A 116 10.40 -3.78 11.97
CA SER A 116 9.47 -4.07 13.06
C SER A 116 8.90 -2.78 13.67
N ALA A 117 7.76 -2.88 14.36
CA ALA A 117 7.09 -1.73 15.00
C ALA A 117 7.96 -0.99 16.05
N ASP A 118 8.96 -1.65 16.61
CA ASP A 118 9.96 -1.05 17.51
C ASP A 118 11.26 -0.61 16.80
N GLY A 119 11.37 -0.88 15.50
CA GLY A 119 12.54 -0.60 14.66
C GLY A 119 13.79 -1.42 14.98
N LYS A 120 13.70 -2.47 15.82
CA LYS A 120 14.85 -3.28 16.21
C LYS A 120 15.19 -4.39 15.21
N LEU A 121 14.24 -4.80 14.39
CA LEU A 121 14.39 -5.80 13.34
C LEU A 121 14.08 -5.19 11.98
N ILE A 122 14.67 -5.77 10.94
CA ILE A 122 14.22 -5.61 9.56
C ILE A 122 13.97 -6.99 8.95
N TRP A 123 12.89 -7.07 8.19
CA TRP A 123 12.46 -8.23 7.42
C TRP A 123 12.57 -7.94 5.94
N PHE A 124 13.07 -8.90 5.18
CA PHE A 124 13.14 -8.83 3.73
C PHE A 124 13.23 -10.23 3.14
N ILE A 125 12.77 -10.38 1.89
CA ILE A 125 12.93 -11.61 1.11
C ILE A 125 13.95 -11.32 0.02
N VAL A 126 14.80 -12.31 -0.27
CA VAL A 126 15.71 -12.30 -1.42
C VAL A 126 15.35 -13.45 -2.35
N PRO A 127 15.61 -13.33 -3.67
CA PRO A 127 15.20 -14.35 -4.61
C PRO A 127 16.01 -15.63 -4.43
N ALA A 128 15.41 -16.74 -4.86
CA ALA A 128 16.11 -17.98 -5.15
C ALA A 128 17.31 -17.70 -6.07
N SER A 129 18.34 -18.52 -5.97
CA SER A 129 19.60 -18.31 -6.67
C SER A 129 20.09 -19.60 -7.31
N SER A 130 21.15 -19.50 -8.12
CA SER A 130 21.85 -20.70 -8.60
C SER A 130 22.30 -21.67 -7.49
N ALA A 131 22.40 -21.19 -6.25
CA ALA A 131 22.77 -21.97 -5.07
C ALA A 131 21.60 -22.30 -4.13
N LEU A 132 20.41 -21.73 -4.34
CA LEU A 132 19.25 -21.82 -3.45
C LEU A 132 17.99 -22.06 -4.27
N GLU A 133 17.29 -23.16 -4.00
CA GLU A 133 16.12 -23.56 -4.80
C GLU A 133 14.89 -22.67 -4.59
N ASN A 134 14.83 -21.90 -3.49
CA ASN A 134 13.67 -21.09 -3.13
C ASN A 134 14.08 -19.70 -2.65
N ASP A 135 13.11 -18.78 -2.69
CA ASP A 135 13.24 -17.46 -2.08
C ASP A 135 13.43 -17.60 -0.56
N ILE A 136 14.14 -16.66 0.05
CA ILE A 136 14.49 -16.74 1.47
C ILE A 136 14.06 -15.48 2.20
N LEU A 137 13.24 -15.65 3.23
CA LEU A 137 12.91 -14.63 4.21
C LEU A 137 14.03 -14.51 5.24
N TYR A 138 14.49 -13.29 5.46
CA TYR A 138 15.48 -12.95 6.47
C TYR A 138 14.83 -12.11 7.57
N VAL A 139 15.30 -12.31 8.80
CA VAL A 139 15.14 -11.34 9.89
C VAL A 139 16.51 -10.93 10.42
N VAL A 140 16.78 -9.62 10.38
CA VAL A 140 18.08 -9.03 10.72
C VAL A 140 17.90 -8.06 11.87
N ARG A 141 18.80 -8.11 12.86
CA ARG A 141 18.80 -7.17 13.98
C ARG A 141 19.50 -5.87 13.60
N MET A 142 18.84 -4.73 13.83
CA MET A 142 19.34 -3.42 13.40
C MET A 142 20.50 -2.87 14.23
N SER A 143 20.70 -3.33 15.47
CA SER A 143 21.79 -2.84 16.31
C SER A 143 23.19 -3.29 15.86
N ASP A 144 23.27 -4.44 15.19
CA ASP A 144 24.54 -5.07 14.77
C ASP A 144 24.51 -5.66 13.35
N HIS A 145 23.40 -5.48 12.62
CA HIS A 145 23.16 -6.00 11.27
C HIS A 145 23.39 -7.52 11.13
N LYS A 146 23.20 -8.28 12.21
CA LYS A 146 23.33 -9.73 12.16
C LYS A 146 22.00 -10.38 11.78
N VAL A 147 22.06 -11.27 10.79
CA VAL A 147 20.98 -12.22 10.51
C VAL A 147 20.71 -13.02 11.77
N GLN A 148 19.47 -12.98 12.25
CA GLN A 148 19.05 -13.75 13.41
C GLN A 148 18.57 -15.14 13.01
N ASP A 149 17.79 -15.22 11.92
CA ASP A 149 17.34 -16.46 11.33
C ASP A 149 16.89 -16.24 9.88
N THR A 150 16.69 -17.34 9.17
CA THR A 150 16.20 -17.37 7.79
C THR A 150 15.11 -18.42 7.65
N TRP A 151 14.14 -18.17 6.80
CA TRP A 151 13.09 -19.13 6.44
C TRP A 151 13.04 -19.31 4.93
N MET A 152 12.96 -20.56 4.49
CA MET A 152 12.84 -20.91 3.07
C MET A 152 11.37 -20.78 2.66
N MET A 153 11.08 -19.86 1.74
CA MET A 153 9.73 -19.67 1.19
C MET A 153 9.39 -20.83 0.26
N GLU A 154 8.10 -21.01 -0.05
CA GLU A 154 7.69 -22.01 -1.03
C GLU A 154 7.96 -21.55 -2.48
N GLY A 155 7.93 -20.24 -2.72
CA GLY A 155 8.20 -19.65 -4.03
C GLY A 155 9.66 -19.78 -4.48
N ASN A 156 9.84 -19.81 -5.80
CA ASN A 156 11.15 -19.79 -6.47
C ASN A 156 11.13 -18.74 -7.58
N GLN A 157 11.14 -17.45 -7.20
CA GLN A 157 10.94 -16.35 -8.13
C GLN A 157 9.62 -16.45 -8.90
N GLU A 158 8.54 -16.79 -8.19
CA GLU A 158 7.19 -16.90 -8.76
C GLU A 158 6.27 -15.78 -8.27
N TYR A 159 6.68 -15.08 -7.21
CA TYR A 159 5.88 -14.06 -6.53
C TYR A 159 6.56 -12.70 -6.50
N SER A 160 5.75 -11.65 -6.55
CA SER A 160 6.12 -10.33 -6.05
C SER A 160 5.70 -10.24 -4.59
N TYR A 161 6.62 -9.90 -3.70
CA TYR A 161 6.38 -9.91 -2.26
C TYR A 161 6.20 -8.52 -1.66
N VAL A 162 5.13 -8.33 -0.90
CA VAL A 162 4.93 -7.14 -0.05
C VAL A 162 4.93 -7.59 1.42
N ILE A 163 5.75 -6.95 2.25
CA ILE A 163 5.90 -7.27 3.67
C ILE A 163 5.31 -6.10 4.46
N TYR A 164 4.17 -6.36 5.10
CA TYR A 164 3.46 -5.40 5.91
C TYR A 164 3.93 -5.51 7.37
N PRO A 165 4.38 -4.40 7.99
CA PRO A 165 4.64 -4.39 9.42
C PRO A 165 3.32 -4.62 10.17
N THR A 166 3.40 -5.32 11.30
CA THR A 166 2.25 -5.55 12.18
C THR A 166 2.39 -4.77 13.49
N PRO A 167 1.31 -4.67 14.28
CA PRO A 167 1.36 -4.17 15.65
C PRO A 167 2.26 -5.01 16.58
N ASP A 168 2.52 -6.27 16.26
CA ASP A 168 3.48 -7.10 16.98
C ASP A 168 4.90 -6.77 16.51
N GLU A 169 5.75 -6.34 17.44
CA GLU A 169 7.16 -6.01 17.21
C GLU A 169 7.98 -7.19 16.65
N GLN A 170 7.47 -8.41 16.75
CA GLN A 170 8.14 -9.63 16.29
C GLN A 170 7.49 -10.27 15.07
N ALA A 171 6.43 -9.69 14.49
CA ALA A 171 5.73 -10.32 13.37
C ALA A 171 5.50 -9.39 12.17
N VAL A 172 5.40 -10.01 11.00
CA VAL A 172 5.05 -9.38 9.72
C VAL A 172 3.98 -10.19 9.02
N ILE A 173 3.15 -9.53 8.21
CA ILE A 173 2.33 -10.19 7.19
C ILE A 173 3.08 -10.10 5.87
N ILE A 174 3.14 -11.20 5.13
CA ILE A 174 3.77 -11.26 3.82
C ILE A 174 2.68 -11.60 2.82
N GLU A 175 2.52 -10.74 1.82
CA GLU A 175 1.70 -10.97 0.64
C GLU A 175 2.60 -11.47 -0.49
N ALA A 176 2.29 -12.64 -1.02
CA ALA A 176 3.00 -13.26 -2.14
C ALA A 176 2.06 -13.33 -3.35
N ALA A 177 2.17 -12.33 -4.22
CA ALA A 177 1.29 -12.16 -5.38
C ALA A 177 1.89 -12.81 -6.63
N ALA A 178 1.16 -13.77 -7.23
CA ALA A 178 1.52 -14.46 -8.47
C ALA A 178 0.83 -13.82 -9.69
N GLY A 179 0.98 -12.51 -9.85
CA GLY A 179 0.33 -11.79 -10.95
C GLY A 179 -1.20 -11.80 -10.81
N GLN A 180 -1.91 -12.23 -11.86
CA GLN A 180 -3.39 -12.25 -11.88
C GLN A 180 -3.99 -13.58 -11.37
N ASP A 181 -3.16 -14.55 -11.02
CA ASP A 181 -3.63 -15.93 -10.81
C ASP A 181 -3.97 -16.21 -9.34
N ASP A 182 -3.13 -15.79 -8.40
CA ASP A 182 -3.28 -16.12 -6.99
C ASP A 182 -2.55 -15.13 -6.08
N ASN A 183 -3.01 -15.03 -4.84
CA ASN A 183 -2.36 -14.27 -3.80
C ASN A 183 -2.40 -15.01 -2.45
N VAL A 184 -1.21 -15.35 -1.94
CA VAL A 184 -1.05 -16.09 -0.68
C VAL A 184 -0.55 -15.15 0.41
N LEU A 185 -1.23 -15.16 1.55
CA LEU A 185 -0.77 -14.43 2.74
C LEU A 185 -0.09 -15.36 3.73
N TYR A 186 1.04 -14.90 4.27
CA TYR A 186 1.76 -15.56 5.36
C TYR A 186 1.80 -14.67 6.59
N ARG A 187 1.80 -15.27 7.77
CA ARG A 187 2.27 -14.65 9.00
C ARG A 187 3.64 -15.20 9.35
N ALA A 188 4.65 -14.34 9.38
CA ALA A 188 5.97 -14.68 9.88
C ALA A 188 6.22 -14.00 11.22
N ALA A 189 6.64 -14.77 12.22
CA ALA A 189 6.95 -14.29 13.57
C ALA A 189 8.34 -14.75 14.01
N PHE A 190 9.10 -13.87 14.65
CA PHE A 190 10.39 -14.19 15.24
C PHE A 190 10.24 -14.50 16.73
N SER A 191 10.28 -15.78 17.09
CA SER A 191 10.08 -16.24 18.46
C SER A 191 11.11 -17.28 18.85
N GLY A 192 11.66 -17.17 20.06
CA GLY A 192 12.67 -18.11 20.55
C GLY A 192 13.96 -18.15 19.71
N GLY A 193 14.27 -17.07 18.99
CA GLY A 193 15.43 -17.01 18.10
C GLY A 193 15.21 -17.66 16.74
N LYS A 194 13.96 -17.97 16.38
CA LYS A 194 13.60 -18.63 15.11
C LYS A 194 12.42 -17.93 14.43
N ILE A 195 12.44 -17.93 13.10
CA ILE A 195 11.25 -17.59 12.31
C ILE A 195 10.28 -18.78 12.38
N VAL A 196 9.04 -18.48 12.71
CA VAL A 196 7.89 -19.35 12.49
C VAL A 196 7.06 -18.68 11.42
N CYS A 197 6.88 -19.35 10.28
CA CYS A 197 6.06 -18.86 9.18
C CYS A 197 4.88 -19.81 8.99
N GLU A 198 3.69 -19.26 8.81
CA GLU A 198 2.49 -20.02 8.49
C GLU A 198 1.71 -19.32 7.38
N VAL A 199 1.01 -20.13 6.57
CA VAL A 199 0.04 -19.64 5.58
C VAL A 199 -1.24 -19.27 6.31
N LEU A 200 -1.86 -18.17 5.91
CA LEU A 200 -3.15 -17.71 6.42
C LEU A 200 -4.26 -18.17 5.47
N ASP A 201 -4.61 -19.46 5.56
CA ASP A 201 -5.63 -20.08 4.69
C ASP A 201 -7.00 -19.39 4.79
N GLU A 202 -7.31 -18.77 5.94
CA GLU A 202 -8.53 -17.99 6.14
C GLU A 202 -8.59 -16.71 5.30
N VAL A 203 -7.46 -16.25 4.77
CA VAL A 203 -7.31 -14.98 4.04
C VAL A 203 -6.84 -15.24 2.60
N TRP A 204 -7.46 -16.22 1.95
CA TRP A 204 -7.13 -16.67 0.59
C TRP A 204 -7.48 -15.65 -0.50
N ASP A 205 -6.52 -15.36 -1.39
CA ASP A 205 -6.70 -14.50 -2.58
C ASP A 205 -7.19 -13.08 -2.24
N ARG A 206 -6.57 -12.49 -1.22
CA ARG A 206 -6.94 -11.19 -0.65
C ARG A 206 -5.75 -10.26 -0.61
N ILE A 207 -5.97 -8.99 -0.96
CA ILE A 207 -4.94 -7.96 -0.90
C ILE A 207 -5.01 -7.27 0.45
N VAL A 208 -3.86 -7.14 1.11
CA VAL A 208 -3.80 -6.50 2.43
C VAL A 208 -4.03 -5.00 2.26
N GLY A 209 -4.98 -4.49 3.05
CA GLY A 209 -5.21 -3.06 3.18
C GLY A 209 -4.30 -2.46 4.25
N THR A 210 -4.86 -2.25 5.44
CA THR A 210 -4.13 -1.67 6.58
C THR A 210 -4.58 -2.30 7.89
N PHE A 211 -3.71 -2.23 8.90
CA PHE A 211 -4.12 -2.42 10.29
C PHE A 211 -4.95 -1.24 10.78
N SER A 212 -5.89 -1.51 11.69
CA SER A 212 -6.55 -0.45 12.45
C SER A 212 -5.50 0.35 13.25
N PRO A 213 -5.73 1.64 13.52
CA PRO A 213 -4.84 2.44 14.36
C PRO A 213 -4.55 1.87 15.76
N ASP A 214 -5.47 1.09 16.35
CA ASP A 214 -5.23 0.39 17.62
C ASP A 214 -4.55 -0.98 17.48
N GLY A 215 -4.35 -1.43 16.25
CA GLY A 215 -3.66 -2.68 15.93
C GLY A 215 -4.45 -3.95 16.23
N THR A 216 -5.76 -3.84 16.48
CA THR A 216 -6.59 -4.99 16.86
C THR A 216 -7.20 -5.72 15.67
N GLU A 217 -7.15 -5.14 14.47
CA GLU A 217 -7.72 -5.74 13.26
C GLU A 217 -6.98 -5.30 11.99
N MET A 218 -7.21 -6.05 10.91
CA MET A 218 -6.68 -5.79 9.57
C MET A 218 -7.82 -5.87 8.56
N VAL A 219 -7.86 -4.92 7.62
CA VAL A 219 -8.80 -4.94 6.51
C VAL A 219 -8.13 -5.48 5.24
N THR A 220 -8.88 -6.23 4.44
CA THR A 220 -8.44 -6.72 3.12
C THR A 220 -9.44 -6.38 2.03
N ALA A 221 -8.90 -6.17 0.83
CA ALA A 221 -9.65 -6.07 -0.42
C ALA A 221 -9.64 -7.44 -1.12
N PRO A 222 -10.64 -7.74 -1.97
CA PRO A 222 -10.59 -8.90 -2.84
C PRO A 222 -9.58 -8.66 -3.97
N HIS A 223 -8.92 -9.72 -4.44
CA HIS A 223 -8.10 -9.69 -5.65
C HIS A 223 -8.94 -9.76 -6.94
N VAL A 224 -10.19 -10.22 -6.85
CA VAL A 224 -11.18 -10.20 -7.95
C VAL A 224 -12.51 -9.63 -7.43
N GLU A 225 -13.63 -9.89 -8.11
CA GLU A 225 -14.96 -9.55 -7.56
C GLU A 225 -15.13 -10.18 -6.16
N GLY A 226 -15.53 -9.38 -5.17
CA GLY A 226 -15.73 -9.89 -3.82
C GLY A 226 -15.96 -8.82 -2.74
N ALA A 227 -16.01 -9.28 -1.50
CA ALA A 227 -16.30 -8.43 -0.35
C ALA A 227 -15.05 -7.71 0.17
N ILE A 228 -15.23 -6.60 0.87
CA ILE A 228 -14.27 -6.11 1.87
C ILE A 228 -14.41 -7.00 3.11
N GLN A 229 -13.30 -7.48 3.66
CA GLN A 229 -13.30 -8.31 4.87
C GLN A 229 -12.38 -7.72 5.92
N ILE A 230 -12.71 -7.96 7.18
CA ILE A 230 -11.93 -7.51 8.33
C ILE A 230 -11.65 -8.71 9.21
N TYR A 231 -10.39 -8.85 9.57
CA TYR A 231 -9.89 -9.93 10.39
C TYR A 231 -9.40 -9.36 11.71
N SER A 232 -9.72 -10.05 12.80
CA SER A 232 -9.09 -9.79 14.09
C SER A 232 -7.58 -10.03 14.01
N TYR A 233 -6.81 -9.32 14.80
CA TYR A 233 -5.37 -9.52 14.95
C TYR A 233 -5.02 -9.67 16.43
N PRO A 234 -4.18 -10.65 16.83
CA PRO A 234 -3.39 -11.54 15.98
C PRO A 234 -4.10 -12.82 15.52
N ASP A 235 -5.35 -13.05 15.89
CA ASP A 235 -6.00 -14.37 15.70
C ASP A 235 -6.42 -14.68 14.25
N ILE A 236 -6.46 -13.67 13.37
CA ILE A 236 -6.84 -13.79 11.94
C ILE A 236 -8.22 -14.43 11.73
N GLN A 237 -9.18 -14.10 12.59
CA GLN A 237 -10.58 -14.52 12.39
C GLN A 237 -11.37 -13.44 11.68
N GLU A 238 -12.13 -13.77 10.63
CA GLU A 238 -13.07 -12.85 9.99
C GLU A 238 -14.11 -12.36 11.03
N ILE A 239 -14.15 -11.05 11.27
CA ILE A 239 -15.07 -10.40 12.23
C ILE A 239 -16.07 -9.47 11.57
N ALA A 240 -15.86 -9.11 10.30
CA ALA A 240 -16.80 -8.30 9.53
C ALA A 240 -16.57 -8.44 8.02
N ARG A 241 -17.64 -8.18 7.27
CA ARG A 241 -17.69 -8.30 5.81
C ARG A 241 -18.65 -7.25 5.24
N LEU A 242 -18.29 -6.70 4.09
CA LEU A 242 -19.15 -5.85 3.27
C LEU A 242 -19.08 -6.32 1.82
N GLU A 243 -20.20 -6.83 1.31
CA GLU A 243 -20.29 -7.26 -0.09
C GLU A 243 -20.25 -6.06 -1.05
N GLU A 244 -19.80 -6.29 -2.27
CA GLU A 244 -19.68 -5.22 -3.27
C GLU A 244 -21.05 -4.61 -3.63
N ASP A 245 -22.09 -5.44 -3.77
CA ASP A 245 -23.45 -4.96 -4.05
C ASP A 245 -23.98 -4.04 -2.93
N GLN A 246 -23.66 -4.35 -1.69
CA GLN A 246 -23.96 -3.53 -0.51
C GLN A 246 -23.14 -2.25 -0.48
N LEU A 247 -21.88 -2.29 -0.93
CA LEU A 247 -21.05 -1.09 -1.04
C LEU A 247 -21.71 -0.07 -1.97
N PHE A 248 -22.31 -0.52 -3.08
CA PHE A 248 -22.94 0.31 -4.12
C PHE A 248 -24.48 0.39 -4.05
N ASP A 249 -25.12 -0.16 -3.02
CA ASP A 249 -26.58 -0.25 -2.95
C ASP A 249 -27.26 1.12 -3.09
N GLY A 250 -28.32 1.16 -3.91
CA GLY A 250 -29.09 2.38 -4.20
C GLY A 250 -28.33 3.46 -4.96
N ARG A 251 -27.12 3.20 -5.49
CA ARG A 251 -26.29 4.18 -6.18
C ARG A 251 -26.27 4.00 -7.69
N ASN A 252 -26.27 5.12 -8.42
CA ASN A 252 -26.21 5.14 -9.88
C ASN A 252 -25.62 6.45 -10.41
N GLU A 253 -24.58 6.97 -9.75
CA GLU A 253 -24.03 8.28 -10.09
C GLU A 253 -23.07 8.22 -11.29
N TYR A 254 -22.58 7.01 -11.59
CA TYR A 254 -21.73 6.68 -12.73
C TYR A 254 -22.34 5.52 -13.53
N PRO A 255 -23.51 5.73 -14.18
CA PRO A 255 -24.15 4.69 -14.98
C PRO A 255 -23.27 4.32 -16.18
N SER A 256 -23.14 3.03 -16.46
CA SER A 256 -22.38 2.50 -17.60
C SER A 256 -23.15 1.35 -18.26
N GLN A 257 -22.91 1.13 -19.55
CA GLN A 257 -23.55 0.06 -20.31
C GLN A 257 -22.79 -1.26 -20.29
N GLU A 258 -21.48 -1.22 -20.06
CA GLU A 258 -20.61 -2.40 -20.13
C GLU A 258 -20.00 -2.69 -18.76
N ASP A 259 -19.17 -1.77 -18.27
CA ASP A 259 -18.43 -1.97 -17.02
C ASP A 259 -19.07 -1.25 -15.85
N ASN A 260 -19.28 -1.96 -14.74
CA ASN A 260 -19.71 -1.33 -13.49
C ASN A 260 -18.50 -0.82 -12.69
N ASP A 261 -18.77 0.14 -11.80
CA ASP A 261 -17.82 0.49 -10.75
C ASP A 261 -17.62 -0.72 -9.84
N SER A 262 -16.39 -0.96 -9.42
CA SER A 262 -16.01 -2.11 -8.60
C SER A 262 -14.91 -1.72 -7.63
N LEU A 263 -14.69 -2.55 -6.60
CA LEU A 263 -13.61 -2.33 -5.66
C LEU A 263 -12.23 -2.52 -6.33
N GLU A 264 -11.31 -1.58 -6.14
CA GLU A 264 -9.97 -1.62 -6.74
C GLU A 264 -8.91 -1.78 -5.66
N TYR A 265 -8.65 -3.03 -5.25
CA TYR A 265 -7.50 -3.53 -4.45
C TYR A 265 -7.11 -2.80 -3.14
N VAL A 266 -7.70 -1.65 -2.82
CA VAL A 266 -7.22 -0.71 -1.81
C VAL A 266 -8.37 -0.37 -0.87
N VAL A 267 -8.22 -0.85 0.37
CA VAL A 267 -9.09 -0.50 1.49
C VAL A 267 -8.23 -0.12 2.68
N LEU A 268 -8.47 1.06 3.25
CA LEU A 268 -7.65 1.64 4.29
C LEU A 268 -8.49 1.98 5.53
N HIS A 269 -7.95 1.79 6.73
CA HIS A 269 -8.46 2.42 7.92
C HIS A 269 -8.10 3.91 7.88
N ILE A 270 -9.11 4.78 7.94
CA ILE A 270 -8.89 6.19 8.31
C ILE A 270 -8.74 6.29 9.83
N SER A 271 -9.58 5.56 10.55
CA SER A 271 -9.62 5.49 12.00
C SER A 271 -10.14 4.12 12.45
N ASN A 272 -10.26 3.88 13.76
CA ASN A 272 -10.98 2.71 14.29
C ASN A 272 -12.50 2.77 14.04
N LYS A 273 -13.02 3.87 13.45
CA LYS A 273 -14.46 4.06 13.17
C LYS A 273 -14.79 4.08 11.69
N THR A 274 -13.81 4.34 10.83
CA THR A 274 -14.06 4.63 9.42
C THR A 274 -13.02 3.98 8.53
N LEU A 275 -13.49 3.30 7.49
CA LEU A 275 -12.69 2.78 6.39
C LEU A 275 -12.88 3.64 5.15
N LEU A 276 -11.89 3.57 4.27
CA LEU A 276 -11.86 4.18 2.94
C LEU A 276 -11.63 3.07 1.92
N ALA A 277 -12.53 2.94 0.95
CA ALA A 277 -12.34 2.05 -0.19
C ALA A 277 -12.09 2.88 -1.45
N PHE A 278 -11.10 2.50 -2.26
CA PHE A 278 -10.84 3.07 -3.57
C PHE A 278 -11.46 2.17 -4.64
N THR A 279 -12.16 2.77 -5.61
CA THR A 279 -12.89 2.02 -6.64
C THR A 279 -12.26 2.22 -8.00
N ARG A 280 -12.55 1.30 -8.93
CA ARG A 280 -12.06 1.31 -10.32
C ARG A 280 -12.27 2.66 -11.01
N PHE A 281 -13.39 3.33 -10.76
CA PHE A 281 -13.67 4.63 -11.37
C PHE A 281 -12.94 5.79 -10.69
N GLY A 282 -12.15 5.53 -9.66
CA GLY A 282 -11.41 6.50 -8.89
C GLY A 282 -12.21 7.14 -7.76
N ARG A 283 -13.26 6.49 -7.25
CA ARG A 283 -14.04 7.00 -6.11
C ARG A 283 -13.40 6.62 -4.80
N LEU A 284 -13.72 7.40 -3.77
CA LEU A 284 -13.21 7.25 -2.41
C LEU A 284 -14.38 7.05 -1.45
N MET A 285 -14.78 5.80 -1.26
CA MET A 285 -15.99 5.42 -0.52
C MET A 285 -15.70 5.34 0.98
N LEU A 286 -16.57 5.96 1.78
CA LEU A 286 -16.49 5.92 3.24
C LEU A 286 -17.39 4.81 3.79
N ILE A 287 -16.83 3.98 4.66
CA ILE A 287 -17.54 2.87 5.30
C ILE A 287 -17.46 3.06 6.81
N GLU A 288 -18.60 2.99 7.50
CA GLU A 288 -18.63 2.94 8.95
C GLU A 288 -18.20 1.57 9.44
N ARG A 289 -17.09 1.52 10.18
CA ARG A 289 -16.49 0.25 10.64
C ARG A 289 -17.46 -0.59 11.46
N ALA A 290 -18.20 0.02 12.38
CA ALA A 290 -19.05 -0.72 13.32
C ALA A 290 -20.25 -1.41 12.67
N THR A 291 -20.77 -0.85 11.58
CA THR A 291 -21.97 -1.33 10.88
C THR A 291 -21.68 -1.94 9.52
N MET A 292 -20.45 -1.74 9.02
CA MET A 292 -20.03 -2.03 7.65
C MET A 292 -20.90 -1.36 6.58
N GLN A 293 -21.60 -0.27 6.91
CA GLN A 293 -22.41 0.44 5.93
C GLN A 293 -21.59 1.47 5.19
N CYS A 294 -21.80 1.60 3.88
CA CYS A 294 -21.27 2.73 3.12
C CYS A 294 -22.03 4.00 3.50
N ILE A 295 -21.33 4.95 4.12
CA ILE A 295 -21.92 6.17 4.69
C ILE A 295 -21.69 7.41 3.83
N GLY A 296 -20.86 7.32 2.78
CA GLY A 296 -20.54 8.49 1.97
C GLY A 296 -19.39 8.28 1.02
N GLU A 297 -18.92 9.39 0.45
CA GLU A 297 -17.72 9.46 -0.39
C GLU A 297 -16.95 10.77 -0.13
N LEU A 298 -15.63 10.69 -0.26
CA LEU A 298 -14.76 11.86 -0.31
C LEU A 298 -14.68 12.36 -1.75
N LEU A 299 -14.78 13.67 -1.92
CA LEU A 299 -14.68 14.36 -3.21
C LEU A 299 -13.50 15.35 -3.14
N PRO A 300 -12.25 14.88 -3.36
CA PRO A 300 -11.10 15.75 -3.33
C PRO A 300 -11.12 16.73 -4.51
N GLU A 301 -10.87 18.01 -4.21
CA GLU A 301 -10.77 19.07 -5.20
C GLU A 301 -9.73 18.71 -6.28
N GLY A 302 -10.15 18.84 -7.54
CA GLY A 302 -9.31 18.53 -8.70
C GLY A 302 -9.11 17.05 -8.97
N CYS A 303 -9.94 16.15 -8.42
CA CYS A 303 -10.04 14.75 -8.85
C CYS A 303 -11.31 14.57 -9.70
N GLU A 304 -11.23 14.81 -11.01
CA GLU A 304 -12.38 14.56 -11.88
C GLU A 304 -12.51 13.06 -12.20
N ILE A 305 -13.75 12.59 -12.30
CA ILE A 305 -14.08 11.30 -12.91
C ILE A 305 -14.70 11.59 -14.27
N ARG A 306 -14.09 11.06 -15.33
CA ARG A 306 -14.47 11.35 -16.72
C ARG A 306 -15.07 10.11 -17.37
N ALA A 307 -16.18 10.30 -18.07
CA ALA A 307 -16.86 9.24 -18.82
C ALA A 307 -16.29 9.09 -20.23
N TYR A 308 -16.25 7.86 -20.74
CA TYR A 308 -15.72 7.53 -22.05
C TYR A 308 -16.70 6.71 -22.89
N ASP A 309 -16.65 6.92 -24.20
CA ASP A 309 -17.37 6.10 -25.19
C ASP A 309 -16.58 4.87 -25.62
N LEU A 310 -17.20 3.98 -26.42
CA LEU A 310 -16.58 2.75 -26.93
C LEU A 310 -15.29 2.99 -27.75
N ALA A 311 -15.08 4.21 -28.25
CA ALA A 311 -13.86 4.60 -28.95
C ALA A 311 -12.81 5.21 -28.02
N GLY A 312 -13.01 5.18 -26.70
CA GLY A 312 -12.13 5.76 -25.69
C GLY A 312 -12.13 7.29 -25.68
N ARG A 313 -13.16 7.94 -26.23
CA ARG A 313 -13.25 9.41 -26.28
C ARG A 313 -14.09 9.91 -25.10
N PRO A 314 -13.69 11.03 -24.46
CA PRO A 314 -14.51 11.68 -23.46
C PRO A 314 -15.92 11.97 -23.98
N THR A 315 -16.93 11.58 -23.23
CA THR A 315 -18.34 11.82 -23.60
C THR A 315 -19.15 12.32 -22.41
N ARG A 316 -20.30 12.91 -22.70
CA ARG A 316 -21.33 13.31 -21.72
C ARG A 316 -22.70 12.77 -22.09
N ASP A 317 -22.82 12.02 -23.19
CA ASP A 317 -24.07 11.38 -23.60
C ASP A 317 -24.24 10.07 -22.82
N PRO A 318 -25.19 9.96 -21.87
CA PRO A 318 -25.35 8.77 -21.04
C PRO A 318 -25.61 7.49 -21.84
N LYS A 319 -26.09 7.61 -23.08
CA LYS A 319 -26.33 6.45 -23.96
C LYS A 319 -25.06 5.92 -24.63
N GLN A 320 -23.96 6.65 -24.52
CA GLN A 320 -22.68 6.29 -25.12
C GLN A 320 -21.62 5.96 -24.07
N ILE A 321 -21.92 6.13 -22.77
CA ILE A 321 -20.96 5.86 -21.70
C ILE A 321 -20.81 4.35 -21.54
N VAL A 322 -19.57 3.87 -21.69
CA VAL A 322 -19.19 2.47 -21.47
C VAL A 322 -18.18 2.29 -20.34
N ASP A 323 -17.48 3.36 -19.95
CA ASP A 323 -16.46 3.33 -18.89
C ASP A 323 -16.25 4.72 -18.26
N TYR A 324 -15.61 4.74 -17.09
CA TYR A 324 -15.14 5.94 -16.41
C TYR A 324 -13.70 5.80 -15.97
N ALA A 325 -12.95 6.89 -16.01
CA ALA A 325 -11.61 6.95 -15.42
C ALA A 325 -11.49 8.14 -14.48
N GLY A 326 -10.99 7.87 -13.27
CA GLY A 326 -10.58 8.87 -12.30
C GLY A 326 -9.15 9.34 -12.54
N GLU A 327 -8.78 10.45 -11.90
CA GLU A 327 -7.43 11.02 -11.98
C GLU A 327 -6.47 10.53 -10.90
N ILE A 328 -6.99 9.84 -9.88
CA ILE A 328 -6.23 9.32 -8.74
C ILE A 328 -5.48 8.05 -9.17
N VAL A 329 -4.22 7.95 -8.77
CA VAL A 329 -3.34 6.80 -9.05
C VAL A 329 -3.00 6.03 -7.77
N THR A 330 -2.77 6.73 -6.67
CA THR A 330 -2.43 6.13 -5.37
C THR A 330 -3.17 6.87 -4.27
N VAL A 331 -3.60 6.13 -3.25
CA VAL A 331 -4.34 6.63 -2.09
C VAL A 331 -3.60 6.23 -0.83
N CYS A 332 -3.25 7.21 0.01
CA CYS A 332 -2.67 6.97 1.33
C CYS A 332 -3.35 7.84 2.39
N VAL A 333 -3.50 7.32 3.60
CA VAL A 333 -3.88 8.10 4.79
C VAL A 333 -2.65 8.24 5.67
N ASN A 334 -2.23 9.47 5.97
CA ASN A 334 -1.04 9.73 6.78
C ASN A 334 -1.36 9.83 8.27
N LYS A 335 -0.33 9.81 9.12
CA LYS A 335 -0.48 9.92 10.59
C LYS A 335 -0.98 11.30 11.04
N GLN A 336 -0.95 12.30 10.16
CA GLN A 336 -1.49 13.65 10.42
C GLN A 336 -2.97 13.77 10.06
N ARG A 337 -3.68 12.66 9.79
CA ARG A 337 -5.11 12.65 9.44
C ARG A 337 -5.38 13.36 8.12
N GLN A 338 -4.50 13.14 7.14
CA GLN A 338 -4.63 13.69 5.81
C GLN A 338 -4.68 12.56 4.79
N LEU A 339 -5.38 12.84 3.71
CA LEU A 339 -5.37 12.03 2.51
C LEU A 339 -4.26 12.54 1.60
N LEU A 340 -3.31 11.66 1.26
CA LEU A 340 -2.28 11.90 0.26
C LEU A 340 -2.69 11.16 -1.02
N LEU A 341 -2.80 11.89 -2.12
CA LEU A 341 -3.14 11.34 -3.43
C LEU A 341 -2.02 11.62 -4.44
N THR A 342 -1.69 10.64 -5.26
CA THR A 342 -0.94 10.87 -6.51
C THR A 342 -1.90 10.94 -7.69
N HIS A 343 -1.59 11.76 -8.68
CA HIS A 343 -2.45 12.00 -9.84
C HIS A 343 -1.80 11.54 -11.15
N ASN A 344 -2.62 11.15 -12.13
CA ASN A 344 -2.15 10.79 -13.47
C ASN A 344 -1.41 11.95 -14.19
N SER A 345 -1.64 13.19 -13.76
CA SER A 345 -0.94 14.40 -14.23
C SER A 345 0.45 14.59 -13.65
N GLY A 346 0.91 13.69 -12.76
CA GLY A 346 2.21 13.80 -12.10
C GLY A 346 2.18 14.79 -10.94
N GLU A 347 1.16 14.75 -10.08
CA GLU A 347 1.10 15.59 -8.88
C GLU A 347 0.90 14.76 -7.62
N VAL A 348 1.47 15.22 -6.50
CA VAL A 348 1.10 14.77 -5.15
C VAL A 348 0.26 15.86 -4.51
N ARG A 349 -0.88 15.49 -3.93
CA ARG A 349 -1.78 16.42 -3.24
C ARG A 349 -2.12 15.90 -1.84
N LEU A 350 -2.19 16.82 -0.89
CA LEU A 350 -2.63 16.56 0.47
C LEU A 350 -3.97 17.23 0.72
N TYR A 351 -4.85 16.52 1.40
CA TYR A 351 -6.18 16.98 1.81
C TYR A 351 -6.37 16.70 3.29
N ASN A 352 -6.84 17.68 4.06
CA ASN A 352 -7.18 17.42 5.46
C ASN A 352 -8.48 16.62 5.53
N LEU A 353 -8.48 15.53 6.30
CA LEU A 353 -9.69 14.77 6.54
C LEU A 353 -10.52 15.45 7.65
N PRO A 354 -11.86 15.43 7.56
CA PRO A 354 -12.74 15.96 8.60
C PRO A 354 -12.59 15.23 9.94
N GLU A 355 -12.82 15.92 11.06
CA GLU A 355 -12.68 15.34 12.41
C GLU A 355 -13.70 14.23 12.68
N GLU A 356 -14.88 14.29 12.08
CA GLU A 356 -15.96 13.30 12.23
C GLU A 356 -15.59 11.89 11.73
N LEU A 357 -14.51 11.74 10.96
CA LEU A 357 -14.02 10.45 10.50
C LEU A 357 -13.16 9.73 11.56
N PHE A 358 -12.89 10.35 12.72
CA PHE A 358 -12.05 9.84 13.82
C PHE A 358 -12.83 9.64 15.11
#